data_AF-A0AA42Z9S7-F1
#
_entry.id   AF-A0AA42Z9S7-F1
#
_cell.length_a   1.000
_cell.length_b   1.000
_cell.length_c   1.000
_cell.angle_alpha   90.00
_cell.angle_beta   90.00
_cell.angle_gamma   90.00
#
_symmetry.space_group_name_H-M   'P 1'
#
loop_
_entity.id
_entity.type
_entity.pdbx_description
1 polymer ?
#
loop_
_entity_poly.entity_id
_entity_poly.type
_entity_poly.pdbx_seq_one_letter_code
_entity_poly.pdbx_strand_id
1 'polypeptide(L)'
;MRQQFFYTVFSLLALCWQQVAAQVDTLVVGIYHSPPFVIQTDDNTFEGLSIELWENIAASSDLNYRYEEYTDIISIIKRLEYQEIDLTINPMDVNDLRVEKFDMTQPFFISSIGVAIPYLNRSTISVFVSNIFSIAFLKIILLLILVIFIFGFFLWLANAITTSSNSVRVY
;
A
#
# COMPACT_ATOMS: atom_id res chain seq x y z
N MET A 1 18.76 -18.08 -74.04
CA MET A 1 17.59 -17.48 -73.36
C MET A 1 17.21 -18.21 -72.06
N ARG A 2 17.17 -19.56 -72.00
CA ARG A 2 16.76 -20.32 -70.80
C ARG A 2 17.68 -20.19 -69.57
N GLN A 3 19.00 -20.06 -69.78
CA GLN A 3 19.99 -19.92 -68.70
C GLN A 3 19.90 -18.54 -68.01
N GLN A 4 19.75 -17.47 -68.79
CA GLN A 4 19.67 -16.09 -68.26
C GLN A 4 18.45 -15.87 -67.36
N PHE A 5 17.33 -16.52 -67.66
CA PHE A 5 16.12 -16.46 -66.84
C PHE A 5 16.32 -17.10 -65.46
N PHE A 6 17.14 -18.15 -65.37
CA PHE A 6 17.40 -18.85 -64.11
C PHE A 6 18.26 -17.99 -63.16
N TYR A 7 19.27 -17.29 -63.70
CA TYR A 7 20.10 -16.37 -62.92
C TYR A 7 19.32 -15.16 -62.43
N THR A 8 18.39 -14.61 -63.22
CA THR A 8 17.55 -13.49 -62.77
C THR A 8 16.57 -13.86 -61.67
N VAL A 9 16.01 -15.08 -61.72
CA VAL A 9 15.12 -15.58 -60.65
C VAL A 9 15.92 -15.89 -59.39
N PHE A 10 17.12 -16.47 -59.52
CA PHE A 10 18.01 -16.74 -58.39
C PHE A 10 18.52 -15.45 -57.72
N SER A 11 18.83 -14.41 -58.51
CA SER A 11 19.25 -13.11 -57.96
C SER A 11 18.09 -12.35 -57.29
N LEU A 12 16.86 -12.46 -57.82
CA LEU A 12 15.66 -11.91 -57.18
C LEU A 12 15.32 -12.63 -55.85
N LEU A 13 15.51 -13.96 -55.80
CA LEU A 13 15.33 -14.73 -54.56
C LEU A 13 16.41 -14.41 -53.51
N ALA A 14 17.66 -14.19 -53.93
CA ALA A 14 18.75 -13.80 -53.04
C ALA A 14 18.57 -12.38 -52.46
N LEU A 15 18.05 -11.45 -53.26
CA LEU A 15 17.68 -10.09 -52.83
C LEU A 15 16.51 -10.10 -51.82
N CYS A 16 15.56 -11.02 -51.98
CA CYS A 16 14.44 -11.18 -51.07
C CYS A 16 14.87 -11.78 -49.71
N TRP A 17 15.90 -12.62 -49.70
CA TRP A 17 16.46 -13.19 -48.46
C TRP A 17 17.18 -12.14 -47.59
N GLN A 18 17.75 -11.09 -48.20
CA GLN A 18 18.46 -10.04 -47.47
C GLN A 18 17.53 -9.05 -46.77
N GLN A 19 16.23 -9.01 -47.09
CA GLN A 19 15.28 -8.10 -46.43
C GLN A 19 14.65 -8.67 -45.14
N VAL A 20 14.96 -9.91 -44.77
CA VAL A 20 14.61 -10.47 -43.45
C VAL A 20 15.75 -10.21 -42.45
N ALA A 21 16.36 -9.02 -42.50
CA ALA A 21 17.13 -8.53 -41.36
C ALA A 21 16.10 -8.05 -40.33
N ALA A 22 16.06 -8.71 -39.18
CA ALA A 22 15.13 -8.42 -38.10
C ALA A 22 15.05 -6.91 -37.83
N GLN A 23 13.89 -6.32 -38.12
CA GLN A 23 13.56 -5.00 -37.61
C GLN A 23 13.54 -5.15 -36.09
N VAL A 24 14.49 -4.50 -35.41
CA VAL A 24 14.51 -4.44 -33.95
C VAL A 24 13.29 -3.65 -33.53
N ASP A 25 12.21 -4.35 -33.26
CA ASP A 25 10.94 -3.75 -32.85
C ASP A 25 11.11 -3.26 -31.41
N THR A 26 10.94 -1.96 -31.20
CA THR A 26 11.12 -1.34 -29.89
C THR A 26 9.75 -1.26 -29.23
N LEU A 27 9.57 -2.03 -28.16
CA LEU A 27 8.31 -2.08 -27.42
C LEU A 27 8.00 -0.73 -26.78
N VAL A 28 6.77 -0.27 -26.98
CA VAL A 28 6.25 0.95 -26.38
C VAL A 28 5.52 0.58 -25.09
N VAL A 29 6.14 0.90 -23.96
CA VAL A 29 5.62 0.57 -22.63
C VAL A 29 4.94 1.79 -22.05
N GLY A 30 3.60 1.76 -22.00
CA GLY A 30 2.81 2.82 -21.41
C GLY A 30 2.89 2.80 -19.89
N ILE A 31 3.28 3.93 -19.30
CA ILE A 31 3.37 4.09 -17.85
C ILE A 31 2.63 5.35 -17.34
N TYR A 32 2.16 5.33 -16.11
CA TYR A 32 1.69 6.53 -15.39
C TYR A 32 2.18 6.54 -13.95
N HIS A 33 2.24 7.72 -13.33
CA HIS A 33 2.70 7.86 -11.94
C HIS A 33 1.79 7.11 -10.94
N SER A 34 2.34 6.09 -10.29
CA SER A 34 1.63 5.23 -9.34
C SER A 34 2.59 4.67 -8.27
N PRO A 35 2.97 5.46 -7.25
CA PRO A 35 3.83 4.97 -6.17
C PRO A 35 3.16 3.82 -5.39
N PRO A 36 3.93 2.83 -4.90
CA PRO A 36 5.39 2.66 -5.03
C PRO A 36 5.83 1.89 -6.30
N PHE A 37 4.93 1.69 -7.27
CA PHE A 37 5.17 0.83 -8.44
C PHE A 37 5.86 1.54 -9.59
N VAL A 38 5.42 2.77 -9.87
CA VAL A 38 5.98 3.64 -10.90
C VAL A 38 6.10 5.04 -10.31
N ILE A 39 7.33 5.51 -10.18
CA ILE A 39 7.70 6.81 -9.62
C ILE A 39 8.55 7.51 -10.67
N GLN A 40 8.20 8.74 -11.01
CA GLN A 40 9.04 9.59 -11.85
C GLN A 40 10.06 10.29 -10.96
N THR A 41 11.33 10.23 -11.35
CA THR A 41 12.43 10.92 -10.67
C THR A 41 12.65 12.31 -11.26
N ASP A 42 13.45 13.13 -10.58
CA ASP A 42 13.79 14.49 -11.03
C ASP A 42 14.57 14.52 -12.37
N ASP A 43 15.23 13.41 -12.73
CA ASP A 43 16.07 13.28 -13.93
C ASP A 43 15.29 12.76 -15.16
N ASN A 44 13.95 12.78 -15.13
CA ASN A 44 13.07 12.15 -16.14
C ASN A 44 13.33 10.64 -16.31
N THR A 45 13.83 9.97 -15.27
CA THR A 45 13.88 8.51 -15.22
C THR A 45 12.71 7.98 -14.41
N PHE A 46 12.49 6.68 -14.50
CA PHE A 46 11.42 6.02 -13.76
C PHE A 46 12.03 4.99 -12.82
N GLU A 47 11.46 4.88 -11.63
CA GLU A 47 11.81 3.88 -10.63
C GLU A 47 10.56 3.27 -10.01
N GLY A 48 10.74 2.23 -9.20
CA GLY A 48 9.67 1.55 -8.47
C GLY A 48 9.54 0.09 -8.85
N LEU A 49 8.64 -0.60 -8.14
CA LEU A 49 8.53 -2.07 -8.20
C LEU A 49 8.20 -2.61 -9.60
N SER A 50 7.31 -1.93 -10.33
CA SER A 50 6.94 -2.36 -11.68
C SER A 50 8.04 -2.08 -12.69
N ILE A 51 8.74 -0.95 -12.54
CA ILE A 51 9.89 -0.61 -13.39
C ILE A 51 10.96 -1.68 -13.23
N GLU A 52 11.43 -1.92 -12.01
CA GLU A 52 12.48 -2.89 -11.72
C GLU A 52 12.12 -4.31 -12.23
N LEU A 53 10.88 -4.73 -12.05
CA LEU A 53 10.42 -6.02 -12.56
C LEU A 53 10.49 -6.09 -14.08
N TRP A 54 10.01 -5.05 -14.78
CA TRP A 54 10.03 -5.00 -16.23
C TRP A 54 11.45 -4.97 -16.79
N GLU A 55 12.33 -4.13 -16.23
CA GLU A 55 13.71 -4.02 -16.71
C GLU A 55 14.46 -5.35 -16.58
N ASN A 56 14.23 -6.09 -15.49
CA ASN A 56 14.77 -7.43 -15.31
C ASN A 56 14.25 -8.42 -16.38
N ILE A 57 12.95 -8.37 -16.69
CA ILE A 57 12.34 -9.20 -17.73
C ILE A 57 12.91 -8.85 -19.11
N ALA A 58 12.93 -7.56 -19.45
CA ALA A 58 13.42 -7.05 -20.72
C ALA A 58 14.91 -7.39 -20.94
N ALA A 59 15.74 -7.22 -19.90
CA ALA A 59 17.15 -7.58 -19.92
C ALA A 59 17.36 -9.10 -20.10
N SER A 60 16.57 -9.93 -19.42
CA SER A 60 16.66 -11.40 -19.55
C SER A 60 16.22 -11.92 -20.92
N SER A 61 15.38 -11.15 -21.62
CA SER A 61 14.77 -11.52 -22.90
C SER A 61 15.35 -10.77 -24.12
N ASP A 62 16.39 -9.95 -23.91
CA ASP A 62 17.03 -9.10 -24.93
C ASP A 62 16.03 -8.21 -25.69
N LEU A 63 15.06 -7.64 -24.95
CA LEU A 63 14.00 -6.80 -25.50
C LEU A 63 14.41 -5.31 -25.49
N ASN A 64 14.23 -4.65 -26.63
CA ASN A 64 14.34 -3.20 -26.71
C ASN A 64 12.99 -2.57 -26.39
N TYR A 65 12.98 -1.55 -25.53
CA TYR A 65 11.77 -0.85 -25.14
C TYR A 65 12.00 0.64 -24.92
N ARG A 66 10.91 1.41 -24.94
CA ARG A 66 10.87 2.79 -24.45
C ARG A 66 9.63 3.00 -23.59
N TYR A 67 9.76 3.88 -22.61
CA TYR A 67 8.61 4.31 -21.82
C TYR A 67 7.90 5.48 -22.48
N GLU A 68 6.57 5.44 -22.46
CA GLU A 68 5.72 6.58 -22.77
C GLU A 68 4.84 6.88 -21.56
N GLU A 69 4.96 8.10 -21.05
CA GLU A 69 4.23 8.55 -19.86
C GLU A 69 2.83 9.05 -20.23
N TYR A 70 1.87 8.68 -19.40
CA TYR A 70 0.46 9.00 -19.51
C TYR A 70 -0.09 9.52 -18.18
N THR A 71 -1.23 10.21 -18.23
CA THR A 71 -1.82 10.86 -17.05
C THR A 71 -2.46 9.89 -16.08
N ASP A 72 -3.10 8.84 -16.61
CA ASP A 72 -3.96 7.98 -15.82
C ASP A 72 -4.32 6.67 -16.55
N ILE A 73 -4.95 5.75 -15.82
CA ILE A 73 -5.36 4.45 -16.33
C ILE A 73 -6.28 4.50 -17.55
N ILE A 74 -7.18 5.50 -17.66
CA ILE A 74 -8.12 5.63 -18.78
C ILE A 74 -7.34 5.94 -20.05
N SER A 75 -6.34 6.81 -19.95
CA SER A 75 -5.47 7.15 -21.08
C SER A 75 -4.66 5.94 -21.56
N ILE A 76 -4.10 5.12 -20.65
CA ILE A 76 -3.41 3.87 -21.02
C ILE A 76 -4.35 2.88 -21.71
N ILE A 77 -5.53 2.63 -21.14
CA ILE A 77 -6.50 1.68 -21.73
C ILE A 77 -6.86 2.11 -23.16
N LYS A 78 -7.12 3.40 -23.37
CA LYS A 78 -7.44 3.94 -24.70
C LYS A 78 -6.30 3.74 -25.70
N ARG A 79 -5.05 3.90 -25.27
CA ARG A 79 -3.87 3.73 -26.13
C ARG A 79 -3.58 2.26 -26.43
N LEU A 80 -3.83 1.36 -25.48
CA LEU A 80 -3.83 -0.09 -25.74
C LEU A 80 -4.91 -0.45 -26.77
N GLU A 81 -6.14 0.07 -26.63
CA GLU A 81 -7.23 -0.18 -27.59
C GLU A 81 -6.89 0.30 -29.02
N TYR A 82 -6.16 1.40 -29.15
CA TYR A 82 -5.70 1.92 -30.44
C TYR A 82 -4.37 1.35 -30.92
N GLN A 83 -3.76 0.40 -30.17
CA GLN A 83 -2.45 -0.17 -30.48
C GLN A 83 -1.35 0.90 -30.64
N GLU A 84 -1.47 1.99 -29.88
CA GLU A 84 -0.44 3.05 -29.81
C GLU A 84 0.66 2.71 -28.79
N ILE A 85 0.35 1.82 -27.85
CA ILE A 85 1.30 1.21 -26.92
C ILE A 85 1.15 -0.31 -26.96
N ASP A 86 2.24 -1.03 -26.73
CA ASP A 86 2.26 -2.50 -26.84
C ASP A 86 1.87 -3.16 -25.53
N LEU A 87 2.29 -2.58 -24.40
CA LEU A 87 1.98 -3.09 -23.08
C LEU A 87 2.01 -1.98 -22.03
N THR A 88 1.55 -2.32 -20.83
CA THR A 88 1.66 -1.47 -19.65
C THR A 88 2.09 -2.30 -18.46
N ILE A 89 2.89 -1.70 -17.59
CA ILE A 89 3.44 -2.33 -16.39
C ILE A 89 2.89 -1.70 -15.11
N ASN A 90 1.95 -0.77 -15.24
CA ASN A 90 1.26 -0.18 -14.09
C ASN A 90 0.46 -1.24 -13.32
N PRO A 91 0.31 -1.05 -11.99
CA PRO A 91 -0.58 -1.90 -11.21
C PRO A 91 -2.01 -1.79 -11.74
N MET A 92 -2.51 -2.90 -12.27
CA MET A 92 -3.87 -3.01 -12.82
C MET A 92 -4.61 -4.15 -12.15
N ASP A 93 -5.82 -3.85 -11.65
CA ASP A 93 -6.69 -4.90 -11.14
C ASP A 93 -7.11 -5.82 -12.29
N VAL A 94 -6.94 -7.13 -12.07
CA VAL A 94 -7.47 -8.17 -12.94
C VAL A 94 -8.97 -8.28 -12.70
N ASN A 95 -9.76 -7.92 -13.70
CA ASN A 95 -11.21 -8.03 -13.67
C ASN A 95 -11.76 -8.55 -15.00
N ASP A 96 -12.98 -9.07 -14.98
CA ASP A 96 -13.60 -9.73 -16.14
C ASP A 96 -13.64 -8.82 -17.38
N LEU A 97 -14.00 -7.55 -17.20
CA LEU A 97 -14.10 -6.56 -18.28
C LEU A 97 -12.76 -6.29 -18.98
N ARG A 98 -11.64 -6.35 -18.25
CA ARG A 98 -10.29 -6.16 -18.81
C ARG A 98 -9.75 -7.43 -19.44
N VAL A 99 -9.97 -8.58 -18.81
CA VAL A 99 -9.54 -9.89 -19.36
C VAL A 99 -10.27 -10.22 -20.65
N GLU A 100 -11.51 -9.77 -20.83
CA GLU A 100 -12.24 -9.92 -22.10
C GLU A 100 -11.62 -9.07 -23.22
N LYS A 101 -10.99 -7.94 -22.90
CA LYS A 101 -10.46 -6.96 -23.86
C LYS A 101 -8.96 -7.09 -24.13
N PHE A 102 -8.18 -7.53 -23.15
CA PHE A 102 -6.72 -7.52 -23.18
C PHE A 102 -6.16 -8.82 -22.61
N ASP A 103 -5.04 -9.27 -23.18
CA ASP A 103 -4.26 -10.34 -22.58
C ASP A 103 -3.56 -9.83 -21.31
N MET A 104 -3.73 -10.57 -20.21
CA MET A 104 -3.13 -10.24 -18.92
C MET A 104 -2.20 -11.36 -18.47
N THR A 105 -1.09 -10.98 -17.84
CA THR A 105 -0.14 -11.90 -17.23
C THR A 105 -0.66 -12.40 -15.87
N GLN A 106 0.07 -13.33 -15.26
CA GLN A 106 -0.26 -13.78 -13.91
C GLN A 106 -0.08 -12.63 -12.90
N PRO A 107 -0.99 -12.47 -11.92
CA PRO A 107 -0.84 -11.48 -10.87
C PRO A 107 0.46 -11.68 -10.10
N PHE A 108 1.27 -10.63 -9.99
CA PHE A 108 2.53 -10.65 -9.22
C PHE A 108 2.40 -9.94 -7.85
N PHE A 109 1.29 -9.23 -7.61
CA PHE A 109 1.03 -8.49 -6.38
C PHE A 109 -0.38 -8.79 -5.85
N ILE A 110 -0.49 -9.04 -4.55
CA ILE A 110 -1.77 -9.27 -3.87
C ILE A 110 -1.98 -8.15 -2.86
N SER A 111 -3.03 -7.36 -3.05
CA SER A 111 -3.42 -6.32 -2.11
C SER A 111 -4.39 -6.86 -1.05
N SER A 112 -4.32 -6.30 0.15
CA SER A 112 -5.29 -6.53 1.22
C SER A 112 -6.08 -5.26 1.48
N ILE A 113 -7.39 -5.38 1.73
CA ILE A 113 -8.22 -4.25 2.13
C ILE A 113 -7.88 -3.87 3.57
N GLY A 114 -7.52 -2.60 3.77
CA GLY A 114 -7.28 -2.01 5.09
C GLY A 114 -8.01 -0.68 5.23
N VAL A 115 -8.44 -0.36 6.46
CA VAL A 115 -9.03 0.95 6.78
C VAL A 115 -7.96 1.80 7.46
N ALA A 116 -7.51 2.85 6.77
CA ALA A 116 -6.62 3.83 7.36
C ALA A 116 -7.43 4.73 8.31
N ILE A 117 -7.01 4.78 9.57
CA ILE A 117 -7.53 5.73 10.56
C ILE A 117 -6.47 6.80 10.84
N PRO A 118 -6.87 8.05 11.09
CA PRO A 118 -5.93 9.10 11.44
C PRO A 118 -5.16 8.69 12.70
N TYR A 119 -3.86 8.90 12.69
CA TYR A 119 -3.05 8.75 13.89
C TYR A 119 -3.43 9.85 14.88
N LEU A 120 -4.26 9.53 15.87
CA LEU A 120 -4.59 10.44 16.95
C LEU A 120 -3.40 10.49 17.91
N ASN A 121 -2.53 11.48 17.73
CA ASN A 121 -1.42 11.78 18.62
C ASN A 121 -1.95 12.36 19.95
N ARG A 122 -2.64 11.53 20.74
CA ARG A 122 -3.04 11.89 22.10
C ARG A 122 -1.89 11.47 23.02
N SER A 123 -1.27 12.46 23.67
CA SER A 123 -0.20 12.20 24.65
C SER A 123 -0.65 11.12 25.64
N THR A 124 0.12 10.03 25.72
CA THR A 124 -0.15 8.90 26.63
C THR A 124 -0.35 9.37 28.07
N ILE A 125 0.40 10.41 28.48
CA ILE A 125 0.29 11.04 29.80
C ILE A 125 -1.04 11.77 29.94
N SER A 126 -1.48 12.50 28.92
CA SER A 126 -2.78 13.20 28.94
C SER A 126 -3.95 12.21 29.04
N VAL A 127 -3.89 11.08 28.32
CA VAL A 127 -4.88 10.01 28.44
C VAL A 127 -4.91 9.45 29.86
N PHE A 128 -3.74 9.11 30.40
CA PHE A 128 -3.61 8.56 31.75
C PHE A 128 -4.18 9.50 32.83
N VAL A 129 -3.82 10.80 32.79
CA VAL A 129 -4.33 11.80 33.73
C VAL A 129 -5.84 11.96 33.60
N SER A 130 -6.37 12.02 32.36
CA SER A 130 -7.82 12.13 32.14
C SER A 130 -8.60 10.93 32.67
N ASN A 131 -8.02 9.73 32.61
CA ASN A 131 -8.64 8.52 33.14
C ASN A 131 -8.64 8.50 34.69
N ILE A 132 -7.59 8.99 35.35
CA ILE A 132 -7.57 9.15 36.82
C ILE A 132 -8.56 10.21 37.29
N PHE A 133 -8.71 11.32 36.57
CA PHE A 133 -9.69 12.35 36.91
C PHE A 133 -11.12 12.06 36.40
N SER A 134 -11.40 10.81 36.00
CA SER A 134 -12.74 10.41 35.64
C SER A 134 -13.68 10.41 36.85
N ILE A 135 -14.91 10.90 36.65
CA ILE A 135 -15.94 10.89 37.70
C ILE A 135 -16.23 9.47 38.20
N ALA A 136 -16.05 8.45 37.36
CA ALA A 136 -16.21 7.05 37.74
C ALA A 136 -15.12 6.61 38.73
N PHE A 137 -13.87 6.99 38.47
CA PHE A 137 -12.75 6.70 39.36
C PHE A 137 -12.88 7.44 40.69
N LEU A 138 -13.23 8.73 40.65
CA LEU A 138 -13.42 9.54 41.85
C LEU A 138 -14.53 9.00 42.75
N LYS A 139 -15.62 8.47 42.17
CA LYS A 139 -16.70 7.82 42.93
C LYS A 139 -16.21 6.60 43.72
N ILE A 140 -15.34 5.78 43.13
CA ILE A 140 -14.77 4.60 43.80
C ILE A 140 -13.87 5.02 44.97
N ILE A 141 -13.01 6.03 44.76
CA ILE A 141 -12.16 6.57 45.82
C ILE A 141 -13.00 7.16 46.95
N LEU A 142 -14.03 7.96 46.62
CA LEU A 142 -14.90 8.57 47.61
C LEU A 142 -15.65 7.50 48.42
N LEU A 143 -16.14 6.45 47.77
CA LEU A 143 -16.78 5.31 48.43
C LEU A 143 -15.80 4.64 49.41
N LEU A 144 -14.56 4.40 48.98
CA LEU A 144 -13.53 3.79 49.83
C LEU A 144 -13.22 4.67 51.05
N ILE A 145 -13.03 5.98 50.84
CA ILE A 145 -12.81 6.94 51.92
C ILE A 145 -13.99 6.94 52.90
N LEU A 146 -15.23 6.92 52.40
CA LEU A 146 -16.42 6.86 53.24
C LEU A 146 -16.44 5.61 54.11
N VAL A 147 -16.12 4.44 53.55
CA VAL A 147 -16.05 3.18 54.31
C VAL A 147 -15.01 3.28 55.43
N ILE A 148 -13.79 3.74 55.10
CA ILE A 148 -12.71 3.91 56.08
C ILE A 148 -13.10 4.92 57.16
N PHE A 149 -13.75 6.02 56.77
CA PHE A 149 -14.23 7.04 57.69
C PHE A 149 -15.28 6.50 58.66
N ILE A 150 -16.23 5.69 58.17
CA ILE A 150 -17.25 5.05 59.00
C ILE A 150 -16.60 4.15 60.06
N PHE A 151 -15.66 3.28 59.66
CA PHE A 151 -14.94 2.42 60.61
C PHE A 151 -14.14 3.24 61.63
N GLY A 152 -13.39 4.25 61.17
CA GLY A 152 -12.63 5.14 62.05
C GLY A 152 -13.53 5.87 63.05
N PHE A 153 -14.69 6.35 62.59
CA PHE A 153 -15.67 7.02 63.43
C PHE A 153 -16.27 6.09 64.50
N PHE A 154 -16.61 4.85 64.13
CA PHE A 154 -17.14 3.87 65.09
C PHE A 154 -16.09 3.47 66.15
N LEU A 155 -14.83 3.27 65.75
CA LEU A 155 -13.75 3.00 66.70
C LEU A 155 -13.54 4.15 67.68
N TRP A 156 -13.58 5.39 67.17
CA TRP A 156 -13.50 6.59 68.00
C TRP A 156 -14.67 6.68 68.98
N LEU A 157 -15.90 6.43 68.52
CA LEU A 157 -17.10 6.47 69.35
C LEU A 157 -17.06 5.41 70.46
N ALA A 158 -16.63 4.18 70.15
CA ALA A 158 -16.50 3.11 71.14
C ALA A 158 -15.51 3.49 72.25
N ASN A 159 -14.34 4.03 71.89
CA ASN A 159 -13.36 4.50 72.87
C ASN A 159 -13.89 5.67 73.72
N ALA A 160 -14.60 6.61 73.10
CA ALA A 160 -15.19 7.77 73.79
C ALA A 160 -16.22 7.34 74.86
N ILE A 161 -17.05 6.33 74.56
CA ILE A 161 -18.05 5.80 75.51
C ILE A 161 -17.38 5.03 76.66
N THR A 162 -16.40 4.17 76.37
CA THR A 162 -15.69 3.42 77.43
C THR A 162 -14.94 4.34 78.39
N THR A 163 -14.43 5.48 77.90
CA THR A 163 -13.75 6.48 78.73
C THR A 163 -14.66 7.11 79.78
N SER A 164 -15.96 7.26 79.53
CA SER A 164 -16.90 7.85 80.51
C SER A 164 -17.35 6.88 81.60
N SER A 165 -17.29 5.57 81.37
CA SER A 165 -17.73 4.54 82.33
C SER A 165 -16.66 4.14 83.35
N ASN A 166 -15.38 4.40 83.10
CA ASN A 166 -14.27 3.92 83.94
C ASN A 166 -13.81 4.92 85.01
N SER A 167 -14.49 6.06 85.16
CA SER A 167 -14.16 7.12 86.13
C SER A 167 -14.89 7.02 87.47
N VAL A 168 -15.70 5.97 87.72
CA VAL A 168 -16.55 5.84 88.93
C VAL A 168 -16.14 4.68 89.87
N ARG A 169 -14.99 4.03 89.65
CA ARG A 169 -14.56 2.93 90.53
C ARG A 169 -13.10 3.01 91.00
N VAL A 170 -12.65 4.21 91.33
CA VAL A 170 -11.42 4.44 92.10
C VAL A 170 -11.65 5.56 93.11
N TYR A 171 -12.29 5.22 94.24
CA TYR A 171 -12.05 5.78 95.57
C TYR A 171 -12.39 4.70 96.59
#